data_AF-A0A962UR37-F1
#
_entry.id   AF-A0A962UR37-F1
#
_cell.length_a   1.000
_cell.length_b   1.000
_cell.length_c   1.000
_cell.angle_alpha   90.00
_cell.angle_beta   90.00
_cell.angle_gamma   90.00
#
_symmetry.space_group_name_H-M   'P 1'
#
loop_
_entity.id
_entity.type
_entity.pdbx_description
1 polymer ?
#
loop_
_entity_poly.entity_id
_entity_poly.type
_entity_poly.pdbx_seq_one_letter_code
_entity_poly.pdbx_strand_id
1 'polypeptide(L)'
;MPLSNWISGRVFKFVHGNNLVYNTCWEDPRLDRQALELTSSDRVLVITSAGCNALDYALTGPAHVYAVDMNPRQNALLELKMTGIRNLQYDDFFELFGHGYHPRAAAIYQSALRSAL
;
A
#
# COMPACT_ATOMS: atom_id res chain seq x y z
N MET A 1 -19.79 -13.82 24.16
CA MET A 1 -19.79 -12.80 23.08
C MET A 1 -21.17 -12.77 22.44
N PRO A 2 -21.82 -11.62 22.29
CA PRO A 2 -23.18 -11.58 21.76
C PRO A 2 -23.18 -12.00 20.29
N LEU A 3 -24.20 -12.77 19.90
CA LEU A 3 -24.37 -13.35 18.55
C LEU A 3 -24.28 -12.28 17.44
N SER A 4 -24.73 -11.05 17.72
CA SER A 4 -24.61 -9.89 16.83
C SER A 4 -23.16 -9.54 16.48
N ASN A 5 -22.22 -9.61 17.44
CA ASN A 5 -20.81 -9.32 17.20
C ASN A 5 -20.14 -10.42 16.37
N TRP A 6 -20.58 -11.67 16.51
CA TRP A 6 -20.08 -12.79 15.71
C TRP A 6 -20.54 -12.68 14.26
N ILE A 7 -21.82 -12.35 14.02
CA ILE A 7 -22.36 -12.12 12.68
C ILE A 7 -21.67 -10.92 12.02
N SER A 8 -21.55 -9.79 12.74
CA SER A 8 -20.87 -8.59 12.27
C SER A 8 -19.41 -8.88 11.89
N GLY A 9 -18.66 -9.59 12.74
CA GLY A 9 -17.28 -9.98 12.45
C GLY A 9 -17.14 -10.89 11.22
N ARG A 10 -18.13 -11.75 10.95
CA ARG A 10 -18.11 -12.66 9.80
C ARG A 10 -18.41 -11.93 8.49
N VAL A 11 -19.37 -11.00 8.50
CA VAL A 11 -19.67 -10.11 7.36
C VAL A 11 -18.48 -9.18 7.07
N PHE A 12 -17.89 -8.60 8.11
CA PHE A 12 -16.72 -7.74 8.00
C PHE A 12 -15.54 -8.48 7.34
N LYS A 13 -15.22 -9.70 7.79
CA LYS A 13 -14.19 -10.56 7.17
C LYS A 13 -14.51 -10.91 5.72
N PHE A 14 -15.77 -11.14 5.38
CA PHE A 14 -16.17 -11.48 4.02
C PHE A 14 -15.94 -10.31 3.05
N VAL A 15 -16.34 -9.10 3.43
CA VAL A 15 -16.19 -7.89 2.59
C VAL A 15 -14.73 -7.47 2.44
N HIS A 16 -13.98 -7.45 3.54
CA HIS A 16 -12.60 -6.94 3.56
C HIS A 16 -11.55 -8.01 3.20
N GLY A 17 -11.96 -9.27 3.10
CA GLY A 17 -11.03 -10.39 2.93
C GLY A 17 -10.67 -10.71 1.49
N ASN A 18 -11.52 -10.45 0.50
CA ASN A 18 -11.30 -10.88 -0.90
C ASN A 18 -11.07 -9.76 -1.91
N ASN A 19 -11.28 -8.50 -1.52
CA ASN A 19 -11.13 -7.35 -2.41
C ASN A 19 -10.06 -6.39 -1.88
N LEU A 20 -9.46 -5.61 -2.78
CA LEU A 20 -8.75 -4.40 -2.38
C LEU A 20 -9.79 -3.36 -1.96
N VAL A 21 -9.69 -2.88 -0.72
CA VAL A 21 -10.60 -1.87 -0.18
C VAL A 21 -10.18 -0.47 -0.66
N TYR A 22 -8.88 -0.28 -0.83
CA TYR A 22 -8.22 0.94 -1.28
C TYR A 22 -7.17 0.57 -2.32
N ASN A 23 -7.09 1.33 -3.41
CA ASN A 23 -6.05 1.24 -4.43
C ASN A 23 -5.02 2.39 -4.30
N THR A 24 -5.46 3.52 -3.74
CA THR A 24 -4.73 4.77 -3.56
C THR A 24 -5.21 5.46 -2.28
N CYS A 25 -4.30 6.16 -1.59
CA CYS A 25 -4.63 7.14 -0.56
C CYS A 25 -5.08 8.45 -1.22
N TRP A 26 -6.05 9.13 -0.61
CA TRP A 26 -6.59 10.42 -1.08
C TRP A 26 -6.15 11.59 -0.18
N GLU A 27 -5.57 11.27 0.96
CA GLU A 27 -5.00 12.22 1.91
C GLU A 27 -3.85 13.01 1.27
N ASP A 28 -3.65 14.26 1.69
CA ASP A 28 -2.49 15.06 1.28
C ASP A 28 -1.32 14.77 2.23
N PRO A 29 -0.32 13.98 1.82
CA PRO A 29 0.76 13.59 2.72
C PRO A 29 1.69 14.77 3.07
N ARG A 30 1.59 15.91 2.37
CA ARG A 30 2.38 17.11 2.70
C ARG A 30 1.94 17.72 4.03
N LEU A 31 0.67 17.59 4.40
CA LEU A 31 0.17 18.02 5.70
C LEU A 31 0.71 17.12 6.81
N ASP A 32 0.77 15.81 6.56
CA ASP A 32 1.33 14.85 7.50
C ASP A 32 2.83 15.14 7.74
N ARG A 33 3.59 15.47 6.70
CA ARG A 33 5.01 15.87 6.88
C ARG A 33 5.19 17.11 7.75
N GLN A 34 4.32 18.10 7.60
CA GLN A 34 4.34 19.31 8.43
C GLN A 34 3.94 19.03 9.87
N ALA A 35 2.98 18.12 10.08
CA ALA A 35 2.47 17.80 11.40
C ALA A 35 3.39 16.86 12.19
N LEU A 36 4.03 15.91 11.50
CA LEU A 36 4.81 14.84 12.12
C LEU A 36 6.30 15.14 12.25
N GLU A 37 6.86 16.00 11.37
CA GLU A 37 8.27 16.40 11.38
C GLU A 37 9.25 15.22 11.53
N LEU A 38 8.98 14.13 10.81
CA LEU A 38 9.69 12.86 10.95
C LEU A 38 11.21 13.01 10.69
N THR A 39 11.99 12.32 11.51
CA THR A 39 13.45 12.31 11.51
C THR A 39 13.99 10.88 11.47
N SER A 40 15.30 10.73 11.23
CA SER A 40 15.97 9.42 11.20
C SER A 40 15.98 8.65 12.52
N SER A 41 15.54 9.24 13.64
CA SER A 41 15.33 8.52 14.90
C SER A 41 13.93 7.92 15.04
N ASP A 42 12.99 8.30 14.17
CA ASP A 42 11.59 7.93 14.32
C ASP A 42 11.25 6.58 13.70
N ARG A 43 10.30 5.89 14.33
CA ARG A 43 9.74 4.61 13.86
C ARG A 43 8.23 4.76 13.77
N VAL A 44 7.69 4.76 12.55
CA VAL A 44 6.30 5.07 12.29
C VAL A 44 5.50 3.79 12.10
N LEU A 45 4.33 3.68 12.72
CA LEU A 45 3.34 2.65 12.42
C LEU A 45 2.19 3.28 11.65
N VAL A 46 1.87 2.72 10.49
CA VAL A 46 0.82 3.22 9.60
C VAL A 46 -0.06 2.07 9.15
N ILE A 47 -1.36 2.33 9.04
CA ILE A 47 -2.28 1.40 8.39
C ILE A 47 -1.94 1.40 6.90
N THR A 48 -1.70 0.23 6.31
CA THR A 48 -1.13 0.14 4.97
C THR A 48 -1.94 0.92 3.95
N SER A 49 -3.26 0.74 3.90
CA SER A 49 -4.18 1.56 3.07
C SER A 49 -3.63 1.80 1.65
N ALA A 50 -3.36 0.73 0.90
CA ALA A 50 -2.71 0.74 -0.42
C ALA A 50 -1.24 1.21 -0.49
N GLY A 51 -0.66 1.68 0.62
CA GLY A 51 0.76 1.91 0.81
C GLY A 51 1.27 3.30 0.42
N CYS A 52 0.42 4.22 -0.05
CA CYS A 52 0.89 5.51 -0.57
C CYS A 52 1.52 6.38 0.54
N ASN A 53 0.83 6.55 1.68
CA ASN A 53 1.38 7.34 2.80
C ASN A 53 2.60 6.66 3.42
N ALA A 54 2.63 5.32 3.48
CA ALA A 54 3.80 4.59 3.97
C ALA A 54 5.05 4.88 3.12
N LEU A 55 4.91 4.87 1.79
CA LEU A 55 5.99 5.23 0.87
C LEU A 55 6.35 6.71 0.96
N ASP A 56 5.36 7.58 1.13
CA ASP A 56 5.60 9.01 1.30
C ASP A 56 6.41 9.32 2.57
N TYR A 57 6.03 8.73 3.70
CA TYR A 57 6.77 8.87 4.96
C TYR A 57 8.18 8.34 4.85
N ALA A 58 8.42 7.27 4.07
CA ALA A 58 9.77 6.77 3.84
C ALA A 58 10.68 7.79 3.15
N LEU A 59 10.14 8.73 2.36
CA LEU A 59 10.91 9.82 1.74
C LEU A 59 11.43 10.85 2.76
N THR A 60 10.86 10.89 3.96
CA THR A 60 11.35 11.76 5.06
C THR A 60 12.57 11.16 5.78
N GLY A 61 12.96 9.92 5.44
CA GLY A 61 14.13 9.25 6.01
C GLY A 61 13.99 8.79 7.47
N PRO A 62 12.84 8.28 7.95
CA PRO A 62 12.73 7.75 9.30
C PRO A 62 13.55 6.46 9.46
N ALA A 63 13.80 6.05 10.71
CA ALA A 63 14.49 4.78 10.98
C ALA A 63 13.72 3.58 10.42
N HIS A 64 12.38 3.62 10.50
CA HIS A 64 11.52 2.57 9.95
C HIS A 64 10.08 3.04 9.74
N VAL A 65 9.40 2.49 8.73
CA VAL A 65 7.94 2.59 8.54
C VAL A 65 7.33 1.20 8.58
N TYR A 66 6.56 0.91 9.61
CA TYR A 66 5.77 -0.30 9.77
C TYR A 66 4.41 -0.11 9.10
N ALA A 67 4.21 -0.72 7.93
CA ALA A 67 2.91 -0.75 7.26
C ALA A 67 2.14 -2.02 7.66
N VAL A 68 1.06 -1.87 8.42
CA VAL A 68 0.25 -2.99 8.92
C VAL A 68 -1.15 -2.94 8.35
N ASP A 69 -1.71 -4.09 7.96
CA ASP A 69 -3.11 -4.17 7.51
C ASP A 69 -3.73 -5.49 7.98
N MET A 70 -5.05 -5.47 8.14
CA MET A 70 -5.82 -6.68 8.40
C MET A 70 -6.13 -7.45 7.11
N ASN A 71 -6.14 -6.75 5.97
CA ASN A 71 -6.29 -7.35 4.66
C ASN A 71 -4.89 -7.52 4.02
N PRO A 72 -4.35 -8.75 3.95
CA PRO A 72 -3.00 -8.98 3.42
C PRO A 72 -2.85 -8.55 1.95
N ARG A 73 -3.95 -8.36 1.21
CA ARG A 73 -3.89 -7.84 -0.16
C ARG A 73 -3.42 -6.38 -0.21
N GLN A 74 -3.67 -5.61 0.85
CA GLN A 74 -3.17 -4.23 0.95
C GLN A 74 -1.66 -4.22 1.12
N ASN A 75 -1.11 -5.12 1.96
CA ASN A 75 0.32 -5.33 2.07
C ASN A 75 0.93 -5.81 0.75
N ALA A 76 0.31 -6.80 0.09
CA ALA A 76 0.77 -7.28 -1.21
C ALA A 76 0.76 -6.17 -2.29
N LEU A 77 -0.20 -5.24 -2.26
CA LEU A 77 -0.22 -4.08 -3.15
C LEU A 77 0.94 -3.11 -2.86
N LEU A 78 1.26 -2.87 -1.58
CA LEU A 78 2.43 -2.09 -1.21
C LEU A 78 3.73 -2.76 -1.70
N GLU A 79 3.90 -4.07 -1.49
CA GLU A 79 5.05 -4.83 -1.98
C GLU A 79 5.18 -4.76 -3.52
N LEU A 80 4.04 -4.85 -4.21
CA LEU A 80 3.97 -4.71 -5.66
C LEU A 80 4.41 -3.31 -6.13
N LYS A 81 3.96 -2.24 -5.44
CA LYS A 81 4.40 -0.87 -5.70
C LYS A 81 5.90 -0.69 -5.43
N MET A 82 6.40 -1.19 -4.30
CA MET A 82 7.83 -1.15 -3.97
C MET A 82 8.69 -1.86 -5.02
N THR A 83 8.23 -3.00 -5.51
CA THR A 83 8.90 -3.75 -6.56
C THR A 83 8.85 -3.00 -7.89
N GLY A 84 7.71 -2.39 -8.22
CA GLY A 84 7.55 -1.52 -9.38
C GLY A 84 8.54 -0.35 -9.36
N ILE A 85 8.65 0.37 -8.24
CA ILE A 85 9.56 1.51 -8.05
C ILE A 85 11.03 1.09 -8.32
N ARG A 86 11.41 -0.13 -7.96
CA ARG A 86 12.79 -0.63 -8.11
C ARG A 86 13.12 -1.17 -9.49
N ASN A 87 12.14 -1.70 -10.22
CA ASN A 87 12.39 -2.51 -11.42
C ASN A 87 11.80 -1.93 -12.72
N LEU A 88 10.89 -0.94 -12.63
CA LEU A 88 10.26 -0.35 -13.80
C LEU A 88 10.79 1.05 -14.08
N GLN A 89 10.67 1.46 -15.34
CA GLN A 89 10.78 2.88 -15.70
C GLN A 89 9.54 3.63 -15.22
N TYR A 90 9.68 4.95 -15.04
CA TYR A 90 8.63 5.80 -14.52
C TYR A 90 7.31 5.66 -15.31
N ASP A 91 7.35 5.64 -16.64
CA ASP A 91 6.16 5.58 -17.47
C ASP A 91 5.36 4.28 -17.27
N ASP A 92 6.03 3.11 -17.30
CA ASP A 92 5.36 1.82 -17.03
C ASP A 92 4.80 1.77 -15.60
N PHE A 93 5.52 2.34 -14.62
CA PHE A 93 5.07 2.42 -13.23
C PHE A 93 3.83 3.32 -13.09
N PHE A 94 3.88 4.51 -13.68
CA PHE A 94 2.82 5.50 -13.57
C PHE A 94 1.55 5.06 -14.29
N GLU A 95 1.67 4.39 -15.44
CA GLU A 95 0.54 3.80 -16.15
C GLU A 95 -0.13 2.71 -15.28
N LEU A 96 0.67 1.81 -14.67
CA LEU A 96 0.15 0.76 -13.77
C LEU A 96 -0.57 1.31 -12.53
N PHE A 97 0.01 2.28 -11.82
CA PHE A 97 -0.47 2.70 -10.50
C PHE A 97 -1.08 4.10 -10.45
N GLY A 98 -0.61 5.02 -11.28
CA GLY A 98 -1.14 6.38 -11.40
C GLY A 98 -2.41 6.43 -12.24
N HIS A 99 -2.38 5.83 -13.44
CA HIS A 99 -3.56 5.69 -14.29
C HIS A 99 -4.41 4.46 -13.95
N GLY A 100 -3.81 3.46 -13.28
CA GLY A 100 -4.53 2.26 -12.84
C GLY A 100 -4.83 1.27 -13.96
N TYR A 101 -4.21 1.44 -15.13
CA TYR A 101 -4.38 0.59 -16.29
C TYR A 101 -3.09 0.55 -17.08
N HIS A 102 -2.66 -0.64 -17.51
CA HIS A 102 -1.57 -0.77 -18.46
C HIS A 102 -1.90 -1.94 -19.41
N PRO A 103 -1.86 -1.77 -20.74
CA PRO A 103 -2.29 -2.82 -21.70
C PRO A 103 -1.46 -4.10 -21.60
N ARG A 104 -0.19 -3.99 -21.18
CA ARG A 104 0.73 -5.11 -20.93
C ARG A 104 0.92 -5.47 -19.45
N ALA A 105 0.00 -5.10 -18.56
CA ALA A 105 0.17 -5.28 -17.11
C ALA A 105 0.55 -6.72 -16.72
N ALA A 106 -0.14 -7.72 -17.30
CA ALA A 106 0.15 -9.13 -17.03
C ALA A 106 1.57 -9.54 -17.47
N ALA A 107 2.02 -9.07 -18.64
CA ALA A 107 3.35 -9.37 -19.14
C ALA A 107 4.43 -8.71 -18.25
N ILE A 108 4.27 -7.42 -17.91
CA ILE A 108 5.18 -6.70 -17.02
C ILE A 108 5.27 -7.38 -15.65
N TYR A 109 4.11 -7.76 -15.09
CA TYR A 109 4.08 -8.48 -13.82
C TYR A 109 4.91 -9.76 -13.88
N GLN A 110 4.71 -10.60 -14.90
CA GLN A 110 5.44 -11.86 -15.02
C GLN A 110 6.93 -11.67 -15.31
N SER A 111 7.30 -10.72 -16.17
CA SER A 111 8.67 -10.57 -16.64
C SER A 111 9.56 -9.72 -15.74
N ALA A 112 9.00 -8.74 -15.04
CA ALA A 112 9.78 -7.73 -14.32
C ALA A 112 9.48 -7.66 -12.81
N LEU A 113 8.30 -8.09 -12.36
CA LEU A 113 7.90 -7.93 -10.95
C LEU A 113 7.88 -9.25 -10.18
N ARG A 114 7.39 -10.35 -10.79
CA ARG A 114 7.09 -11.59 -10.07
C ARG A 114 8.29 -12.24 -9.39
N SER A 115 9.47 -12.20 -10.02
CA SER A 115 10.69 -12.79 -9.47
C SER A 115 11.30 -12.01 -8.30
N ALA A 116 10.87 -10.76 -8.10
CA ALA A 116 11.38 -9.86 -7.06
C ALA A 116 10.38 -9.65 -5.91
N LEU A 117 9.23 -10.36 -5.95
CA LEU A 117 8.18 -10.39 -4.92
C LEU A 117 8.33 -11.60 -4.00
#